data_AF-A0A9P3LJF8-F1
#
_entry.id   AF-A0A9P3LJF8-F1
#
_cell.length_a   1.000
_cell.length_b   1.000
_cell.length_c   1.000
_cell.angle_alpha   90.00
_cell.angle_beta   90.00
_cell.angle_gamma   90.00
#
_symmetry.space_group_name_H-M   'P 1'
#
loop_
_entity.id
_entity.type
_entity.pdbx_description
1 polymer ?
#
loop_
_entity_poly.entity_id
_entity_poly.type
_entity_poly.pdbx_seq_one_letter_code
_entity_poly.pdbx_strand_id
1 'polypeptide(L)'
;MSSAGEKIPPELIKRITLYCVEWDRHGEPADKRGIAACSLTCRYWAQFLTPLAFRRLVLRTATDIVRLLAFLADADARTPPLRACVKKIEFAQARATSKIPWCHQLVRLAQQLPNVNFQSDVRLTVTGGDGSDGPAQATDDTFLLPFRALPRTLPAACSKLDYVTLRDLHVESVRALTDCVKNLAARYLILDGVTFADEAMAAVRRRPARRWAELATIVVTRCFDESGVAQPYALSNLLFASQGCMYAGDEALELGEKCLSLALSCSAGEDARPWFSVNYDFGEYRDAELYHTYGFRAHCVEEGTEVRMELSVPEKVLLPPYVTVHIEFQRKHSAATISAVRWDHMERELLKLVETDKLWFYVHCATPDVARITLDLILEGKILATLCRDLKRVRMVVNDDSNLDVVVRLTSAKILSAPVSLAAGSITVTLDTKKRVEWLVRGAKRKAYLLDLAREAHEAATLVDRGDRRVAGPSSAIEK
;
A
#
# COMPACT_ATOMS: atom_id res chain seq x y z
N MET A 1 25.74 45.74 15.63
CA MET A 1 26.36 44.40 15.63
C MET A 1 25.85 43.59 14.42
N SER A 2 26.21 44.00 13.20
CA SER A 2 25.99 43.23 11.96
C SER A 2 27.37 42.80 11.42
N SER A 3 27.49 41.58 10.89
CA SER A 3 28.32 41.26 9.69
C SER A 3 28.83 39.81 9.55
N ALA A 4 28.62 38.90 10.51
CA ALA A 4 29.04 37.50 10.31
C ALA A 4 27.98 36.66 9.57
N GLY A 5 26.69 36.81 9.92
CA GLY A 5 25.60 36.03 9.35
C GLY A 5 25.19 36.42 7.92
N GLU A 6 25.43 37.67 7.50
CA GLU A 6 25.04 38.17 6.17
C GLU A 6 25.91 37.62 5.02
N LYS A 7 27.07 37.03 5.33
CA LYS A 7 28.02 36.54 4.33
C LYS A 7 27.72 35.13 3.82
N ILE A 8 26.81 34.40 4.47
CA ILE A 8 26.45 33.05 4.04
C ILE A 8 25.29 33.14 3.03
N PRO A 9 25.44 32.58 1.82
CA PRO A 9 24.34 32.57 0.85
C PRO A 9 23.10 31.85 1.40
N PRO A 10 21.89 32.36 1.14
CA PRO A 10 20.64 31.75 1.63
C PRO A 10 20.44 30.33 1.15
N GLU A 11 20.97 30.02 -0.03
CA GLU A 11 20.96 28.69 -0.61
C GLU A 11 21.79 27.71 0.23
N LEU A 12 22.90 28.17 0.81
CA LEU A 12 23.78 27.35 1.63
C LEU A 12 23.12 27.05 2.97
N ILE A 13 22.53 28.05 3.63
CA ILE A 13 21.81 27.86 4.91
C ILE A 13 20.61 26.94 4.70
N LYS A 14 19.87 27.11 3.60
CA LYS A 14 18.78 26.20 3.23
C LYS A 14 19.30 24.78 3.05
N ARG A 15 20.40 24.57 2.31
CA ARG A 15 20.99 23.23 2.10
C ARG A 15 21.47 22.60 3.40
N ILE A 16 22.20 23.34 4.24
CA ILE A 16 22.69 22.87 5.53
C ILE A 16 21.50 22.45 6.40
N THR A 17 20.46 23.29 6.46
CA THR A 17 19.25 22.95 7.23
C THR A 17 18.59 21.70 6.69
N LEU A 18 18.31 21.62 5.38
CA LEU A 18 17.64 20.45 4.79
C LEU A 18 18.45 19.16 4.98
N TYR A 19 19.78 19.26 5.05
CA TYR A 19 20.69 18.16 5.31
C TYR A 19 20.74 17.74 6.79
N CYS A 20 20.65 18.70 7.71
CA CYS A 20 20.65 18.43 9.15
C CYS A 20 19.28 18.03 9.71
N VAL A 21 18.21 18.22 8.94
CA VAL A 21 16.87 17.81 9.33
C VAL A 21 16.68 16.34 9.04
N GLU A 22 16.40 15.56 10.08
CA GLU A 22 15.85 14.22 9.92
C GLU A 22 14.42 14.34 9.40
N TRP A 23 14.15 13.72 8.26
CA TRP A 23 12.83 13.70 7.63
C TRP A 23 12.09 12.42 8.01
N ASP A 24 10.83 12.55 8.40
CA ASP A 24 9.94 11.41 8.58
C ASP A 24 9.54 10.79 7.22
N ARG A 25 8.88 9.64 7.26
CA ARG A 25 8.36 8.94 6.06
C ARG A 25 7.40 9.76 5.20
N HIS A 26 6.90 10.89 5.72
CA HIS A 26 5.99 11.79 5.03
C HIS A 26 6.70 13.04 4.48
N GLY A 27 8.04 13.07 4.55
CA GLY A 27 8.84 14.21 4.12
C GLY A 27 8.64 15.43 4.99
N GLU A 28 8.35 15.24 6.29
CA GLU A 28 8.23 16.32 7.28
C GLU A 28 9.38 16.23 8.29
N PRO A 29 9.84 17.36 8.87
CA PRO A 29 10.88 17.32 9.89
C PRO A 29 10.45 16.51 11.13
N ALA A 30 11.26 15.52 11.52
CA ALA A 30 11.04 14.70 12.71
C ALA A 30 11.23 15.53 14.00
N ASP A 31 12.30 16.35 14.06
CA ASP A 31 12.52 17.29 15.15
C ASP A 31 12.21 18.75 14.77
N LYS A 32 10.98 19.18 15.10
CA LYS A 32 10.58 20.58 14.93
C LYS A 32 11.16 21.50 15.99
N ARG A 33 11.56 20.99 17.15
CA ARG A 33 12.08 21.83 18.25
C ARG A 33 13.43 22.40 17.89
N GLY A 34 14.32 21.59 17.32
CA GLY A 34 15.61 22.06 16.79
C GLY A 34 15.44 23.14 15.73
N ILE A 35 14.55 22.94 14.75
CA ILE A 35 14.26 23.93 13.70
C ILE A 35 13.72 25.23 14.30
N ALA A 36 12.79 25.14 15.25
CA ALA A 36 12.22 26.30 15.93
C ALA A 36 13.27 27.05 16.76
N ALA A 37 14.16 26.36 17.47
CA ALA A 37 15.25 27.00 18.20
C ALA A 37 16.21 27.74 17.24
N CYS A 38 16.56 27.11 16.12
CA CYS A 38 17.38 27.75 15.07
C CYS A 38 16.69 28.95 14.43
N SER A 39 15.36 28.94 14.28
CA SER A 39 14.61 30.05 13.71
C SER A 39 14.62 31.29 14.63
N LEU A 40 14.81 31.10 15.94
CA LEU A 40 14.90 32.19 16.92
C LEU A 40 16.29 32.86 16.96
N THR A 41 17.29 32.32 16.27
CA THR A 41 18.67 32.87 16.29
C THR A 41 18.75 34.26 15.67
N CYS A 42 18.16 34.45 14.49
CA CYS A 42 18.03 35.76 13.84
C CYS A 42 16.92 35.76 12.79
N ARG A 43 16.48 36.97 12.37
CA ARG A 43 15.39 37.15 11.39
C ARG A 43 15.64 36.43 10.06
N TYR A 44 16.90 36.39 9.64
CA TYR A 44 17.29 35.74 8.40
C TYR A 44 16.99 34.23 8.45
N TRP A 45 17.41 33.55 9.52
CA TRP A 45 17.14 32.12 9.72
C TRP A 45 15.64 31.87 9.88
N ALA A 46 14.95 32.75 10.62
CA ALA A 46 13.50 32.68 10.77
C ALA A 46 12.76 32.60 9.43
N GLN A 47 13.18 33.39 8.43
CA GLN A 47 12.53 33.43 7.11
C GLN A 47 12.54 32.08 6.39
N PHE A 48 13.61 31.29 6.53
CA PHE A 48 13.75 29.99 5.87
C PHE A 48 13.22 28.82 6.70
N LEU A 49 13.36 28.91 8.02
CA LEU A 49 13.04 27.83 8.94
C LEU A 49 11.58 27.82 9.38
N THR A 50 10.93 28.99 9.45
CA THR A 50 9.52 29.11 9.83
C THR A 50 8.60 28.28 8.91
N PRO A 51 8.74 28.33 7.56
CA PRO A 51 7.96 27.45 6.68
C PRO A 51 8.11 25.97 6.98
N LEU A 52 9.31 25.51 7.38
CA LEU A 52 9.56 24.10 7.70
C LEU A 52 8.98 23.73 9.07
N ALA A 53 9.16 24.59 10.08
CA ALA A 53 8.65 24.36 11.43
C ALA A 53 7.12 24.30 11.48
N PHE A 54 6.45 25.19 10.73
CA PHE A 54 4.99 25.32 10.73
C PHE A 54 4.30 24.61 9.54
N ARG A 55 5.06 23.89 8.70
CA ARG A 55 4.51 23.16 7.52
C ARG A 55 3.35 22.25 7.89
N ARG A 56 3.51 21.49 8.97
CA ARG A 56 2.50 20.59 9.54
C ARG A 56 2.19 21.02 10.96
N LEU A 57 0.93 21.24 11.31
CA LEU A 57 0.50 21.52 12.68
C LEU A 57 -0.24 20.33 13.26
N VAL A 58 0.00 20.03 14.53
CA VAL A 58 -0.76 19.02 15.28
C VAL A 58 -1.54 19.74 16.37
N LEU A 59 -2.87 19.76 16.25
CA LEU A 59 -3.79 20.46 17.14
C LEU A 59 -4.48 19.41 18.01
N ARG A 60 -4.18 19.42 19.31
CA ARG A 60 -4.61 18.37 20.25
C ARG A 60 -5.85 18.75 21.03
N THR A 61 -6.04 20.05 21.24
CA THR A 61 -7.11 20.59 22.09
C THR A 61 -7.89 21.67 21.37
N ALA A 62 -9.11 21.95 21.85
CA ALA A 62 -9.89 23.11 21.39
C ALA A 62 -9.13 24.43 21.60
N THR A 63 -8.35 24.52 22.70
CA THR A 63 -7.52 25.68 23.01
C THR A 63 -6.44 25.91 21.96
N ASP A 64 -5.83 24.85 21.42
CA ASP A 64 -4.84 24.98 20.34
C ASP A 64 -5.44 25.61 19.10
N ILE A 65 -6.68 25.25 18.76
CA ILE A 65 -7.40 25.82 17.62
C ILE A 65 -7.73 27.28 17.85
N VAL A 66 -8.26 27.62 19.03
CA VAL A 66 -8.57 29.02 19.36
C VAL A 66 -7.30 29.87 19.33
N ARG A 67 -6.19 29.37 19.86
CA ARG A 67 -4.87 30.04 19.79
C ARG A 67 -4.40 30.20 18.37
N LEU A 68 -4.48 29.15 17.55
CA LEU A 68 -4.10 29.23 16.13
C LEU A 68 -4.96 30.27 15.40
N LEU A 69 -6.28 30.25 15.59
CA LEU A 69 -7.18 31.23 15.00
C LEU A 69 -6.83 32.66 15.45
N ALA A 70 -6.51 32.86 16.73
CA ALA A 70 -6.03 34.16 17.22
C ALA A 70 -4.72 34.58 16.55
N PHE A 71 -3.76 33.67 16.40
CA PHE A 71 -2.49 33.93 15.69
C PHE A 71 -2.68 34.23 14.19
N LEU A 72 -3.69 33.64 13.56
CA LEU A 72 -4.00 33.87 12.14
C LEU A 72 -4.79 35.16 11.92
N ALA A 73 -5.60 35.57 12.90
CA ALA A 73 -6.38 36.81 12.88
C ALA A 73 -5.50 38.04 13.11
N ASP A 74 -4.41 37.89 13.88
CA ASP A 74 -3.44 38.98 14.06
C ASP A 74 -2.69 39.25 12.74
N ALA A 75 -2.60 40.53 12.38
CA ALA A 75 -1.99 40.95 11.12
C ALA A 75 -0.47 40.77 11.22
N ASP A 76 0.01 39.62 10.73
CA ASP A 76 1.41 39.25 10.84
C ASP A 76 2.36 40.24 10.13
N ALA A 77 3.14 40.99 10.92
CA ALA A 77 4.37 41.65 10.46
C ALA A 77 5.52 40.64 10.20
N ARG A 78 5.24 39.33 10.36
CA ARG A 78 6.19 38.22 10.15
C ARG A 78 6.37 37.95 8.65
N THR A 79 7.61 37.71 8.24
CA THR A 79 7.97 37.30 6.88
C THR A 79 8.63 35.91 6.93
N PRO A 80 8.02 34.85 6.37
CA PRO A 80 6.67 34.80 5.77
C PRO A 80 5.53 34.75 6.82
N PRO A 81 4.30 35.16 6.45
CA PRO A 81 3.13 35.03 7.32
C PRO A 81 2.83 33.58 7.68
N LEU A 82 2.35 33.31 8.89
CA LEU A 82 2.05 31.95 9.36
C LEU A 82 1.09 31.20 8.42
N ARG A 83 0.04 31.89 7.94
CA ARG A 83 -0.95 31.37 6.96
C ARG A 83 -0.34 30.83 5.65
N ALA A 84 0.84 31.32 5.27
CA ALA A 84 1.55 30.84 4.08
C ALA A 84 2.41 29.61 4.36
N CYS A 85 2.84 29.46 5.61
CA CYS A 85 3.70 28.37 6.08
C CYS A 85 2.93 27.08 6.30
N VAL A 86 1.70 27.15 6.81
CA VAL A 86 0.89 25.97 7.12
C VAL A 86 0.42 25.31 5.83
N LYS A 87 0.79 24.03 5.65
CA LYS A 87 0.38 23.19 4.52
C LYS A 87 -0.45 22.00 4.95
N LYS A 88 -0.23 21.46 6.16
CA LYS A 88 -0.93 20.29 6.70
C LYS A 88 -1.42 20.54 8.12
N ILE A 89 -2.60 20.00 8.44
CA ILE A 89 -3.16 20.08 9.79
C ILE A 89 -3.60 18.69 10.24
N GLU A 90 -3.11 18.28 11.40
CA GLU A 90 -3.51 17.05 12.05
C GLU A 90 -4.25 17.40 13.34
N PHE A 91 -5.45 16.86 13.48
CA PHE A 91 -6.29 16.99 14.65
C PHE A 91 -6.16 15.73 15.46
N ALA A 92 -5.66 15.82 16.69
CA ALA A 92 -5.49 14.67 17.57
C ALA A 92 -6.38 14.84 18.81
N GLN A 93 -7.57 14.27 18.78
CA GLN A 93 -8.54 14.38 19.87
C GLN A 93 -8.41 13.17 20.81
N ALA A 94 -7.91 13.41 22.02
CA ALA A 94 -8.01 12.46 23.12
C ALA A 94 -9.40 12.58 23.77
N ARG A 95 -10.13 11.46 23.90
CA ARG A 95 -11.48 11.49 24.48
C ARG A 95 -11.51 11.89 25.95
N ALA A 96 -10.50 11.49 26.73
CA ALA A 96 -10.45 11.75 28.17
C ALA A 96 -10.57 13.24 28.54
N THR A 97 -10.23 14.17 27.63
CA THR A 97 -10.07 15.59 27.96
C THR A 97 -11.12 16.52 27.37
N SER A 98 -11.98 16.07 26.43
CA SER A 98 -12.86 16.98 25.68
C SER A 98 -14.35 16.60 25.74
N LYS A 99 -15.12 17.35 26.53
CA LYS A 99 -16.60 17.24 26.57
C LYS A 99 -17.29 17.79 25.30
N ILE A 100 -16.62 18.68 24.56
CA ILE A 100 -17.21 19.36 23.38
C ILE A 100 -16.40 19.02 22.13
N PRO A 101 -17.03 18.40 21.11
CA PRO A 101 -16.41 18.19 19.82
C PRO A 101 -16.12 19.54 19.12
N TRP A 102 -14.85 19.87 18.97
CA TRP A 102 -14.39 21.14 18.40
C TRP A 102 -14.25 21.12 16.88
N CYS A 103 -14.67 20.04 16.21
CA CYS A 103 -14.58 19.90 14.75
C CYS A 103 -15.41 20.95 13.98
N HIS A 104 -16.39 21.59 14.61
CA HIS A 104 -17.12 22.71 14.00
C HIS A 104 -16.21 23.93 13.73
N GLN A 105 -15.08 24.04 14.43
CA GLN A 105 -14.07 25.08 14.20
C GLN A 105 -13.23 24.82 12.93
N LEU A 106 -13.31 23.63 12.33
CA LEU A 106 -12.63 23.30 11.07
C LEU A 106 -13.03 24.24 9.94
N VAL A 107 -14.32 24.62 9.89
CA VAL A 107 -14.83 25.55 8.87
C VAL A 107 -14.14 26.91 8.99
N ARG A 108 -13.93 27.40 10.22
CA ARG A 108 -13.21 28.66 10.45
C ARG A 108 -11.74 28.54 10.08
N LEU A 109 -11.09 27.44 10.43
CA LEU A 109 -9.69 27.19 10.02
C LEU A 109 -9.57 27.13 8.50
N ALA A 110 -10.50 26.48 7.80
CA ALA A 110 -10.51 26.39 6.34
C ALA A 110 -10.60 27.75 5.67
N GLN A 111 -11.39 28.66 6.23
CA GLN A 111 -11.48 30.03 5.72
C GLN A 111 -10.20 30.84 5.94
N GLN A 112 -9.45 30.56 7.02
CA GLN A 112 -8.24 31.32 7.39
C GLN A 112 -6.95 30.74 6.80
N LEU A 113 -6.97 29.51 6.29
CA LEU A 113 -5.82 28.79 5.76
C LEU A 113 -6.04 28.36 4.30
N PRO A 114 -6.07 29.31 3.34
CA PRO A 114 -6.37 29.00 1.94
C PRO A 114 -5.30 28.14 1.25
N ASN A 115 -4.11 28.02 1.85
CA ASN A 115 -2.99 27.22 1.32
C ASN A 115 -3.02 25.75 1.76
N VAL A 116 -3.89 25.40 2.70
CA VAL A 116 -4.08 24.01 3.13
C VAL A 116 -5.15 23.43 2.24
N ASN A 117 -4.84 22.39 1.48
CA ASN A 117 -5.88 21.66 0.78
C ASN A 117 -6.58 20.74 1.79
N PHE A 118 -7.68 21.21 2.37
CA PHE A 118 -8.38 20.45 3.42
C PHE A 118 -8.74 19.03 2.98
N GLN A 119 -8.96 18.80 1.69
CA GLN A 119 -9.26 17.47 1.13
C GLN A 119 -8.09 16.50 1.17
N SER A 120 -6.83 16.97 1.08
CA SER A 120 -5.63 16.10 1.02
C SER A 120 -4.66 16.28 2.19
N ASP A 121 -4.79 17.36 2.95
CA ASP A 121 -3.79 17.78 3.93
C ASP A 121 -4.30 17.77 5.37
N VAL A 122 -5.55 17.35 5.58
CA VAL A 122 -6.17 17.26 6.90
C VAL A 122 -6.31 15.81 7.36
N ARG A 123 -5.76 15.55 8.54
CA ARG A 123 -5.90 14.28 9.25
C ARG A 123 -6.63 14.48 10.56
N LEU A 124 -7.58 13.61 10.88
CA LEU A 124 -8.26 13.55 12.17
C LEU A 124 -7.93 12.22 12.84
N THR A 125 -7.32 12.27 14.01
CA THR A 125 -7.02 11.12 14.86
C THR A 125 -7.85 11.26 16.13
N VAL A 126 -8.71 10.28 16.41
CA VAL A 126 -9.49 10.18 17.65
C VAL A 126 -8.93 9.01 18.42
N THR A 127 -8.44 9.25 19.63
CA THR A 127 -7.90 8.20 20.50
C THR A 127 -8.80 8.02 21.72
N GLY A 128 -9.04 6.77 22.10
CA GLY A 128 -9.71 6.42 23.36
C GLY A 128 -8.92 6.87 24.58
N GLY A 129 -9.51 6.70 25.75
CA GLY A 129 -8.78 6.86 27.01
C GLY A 129 -7.92 5.63 27.24
N ASP A 130 -6.70 5.82 27.73
CA ASP A 130 -5.87 4.71 28.18
C ASP A 130 -6.63 4.03 29.33
N GLY A 131 -7.04 2.76 29.14
CA GLY A 131 -7.81 1.99 30.13
C GLY A 131 -7.10 1.73 31.46
N SER A 132 -6.02 2.45 31.75
CA SER A 132 -5.29 2.41 33.02
C SER A 132 -6.03 3.10 34.17
N ASP A 133 -6.99 3.98 33.85
CA ASP A 133 -7.87 4.57 34.87
C ASP A 133 -8.96 3.54 35.19
N GLY A 134 -8.85 2.93 36.36
CA GLY A 134 -9.53 1.68 36.74
C GLY A 134 -11.05 1.59 36.52
N PRO A 135 -11.64 0.39 36.68
CA PRO A 135 -13.00 0.02 36.26
C PRO A 135 -14.16 0.82 36.90
N ALA A 136 -13.88 1.80 37.77
CA ALA A 136 -14.88 2.52 38.55
C ALA A 136 -15.49 3.76 37.86
N GLN A 137 -15.04 4.17 36.67
CA GLN A 137 -15.64 5.30 35.90
C GLN A 137 -16.29 4.89 34.56
N ALA A 138 -16.45 3.59 34.31
CA ALA A 138 -16.75 3.06 32.98
C ALA A 138 -18.24 3.11 32.53
N THR A 139 -19.18 3.62 33.32
CA THR A 139 -20.58 3.19 33.17
C THR A 139 -21.54 4.12 32.42
N ASP A 140 -21.13 5.18 31.70
CA ASP A 140 -22.13 5.86 30.83
C ASP A 140 -21.59 6.59 29.59
N ASP A 141 -20.41 7.23 29.63
CA ASP A 141 -19.99 8.12 28.53
C ASP A 141 -18.93 7.54 27.55
N THR A 142 -18.37 6.38 27.85
CA THR A 142 -17.27 5.75 27.09
C THR A 142 -17.68 5.29 25.69
N PHE A 143 -18.97 4.96 25.48
CA PHE A 143 -19.46 4.35 24.25
C PHE A 143 -19.69 5.33 23.09
N LEU A 144 -19.57 6.65 23.33
CA LEU A 144 -20.32 7.58 22.48
C LEU A 144 -19.85 7.85 21.05
N LEU A 145 -18.68 7.49 20.51
CA LEU A 145 -18.11 8.12 19.30
C LEU A 145 -18.11 9.69 19.33
N PRO A 146 -17.11 10.39 18.78
CA PRO A 146 -17.02 11.84 18.92
C PRO A 146 -18.18 12.62 18.28
N PHE A 147 -19.02 11.93 17.48
CA PHE A 147 -20.04 12.55 16.64
C PHE A 147 -21.48 12.37 17.12
N ARG A 148 -21.75 11.65 18.22
CA ARG A 148 -23.12 11.57 18.76
C ARG A 148 -23.65 12.91 19.26
N ALA A 149 -22.77 13.75 19.82
CA ALA A 149 -23.11 15.11 20.25
C ALA A 149 -23.08 16.14 19.12
N LEU A 150 -22.61 15.75 17.94
CA LEU A 150 -22.62 16.62 16.76
C LEU A 150 -23.95 16.46 16.04
N PRO A 151 -24.45 17.50 15.35
CA PRO A 151 -25.62 17.35 14.50
C PRO A 151 -25.37 16.19 13.53
N ARG A 152 -26.39 15.33 13.33
CA ARG A 152 -26.31 14.12 12.47
C ARG A 152 -25.67 14.41 11.10
N THR A 153 -25.81 15.63 10.62
CA THR A 153 -25.01 16.21 9.55
C THR A 153 -23.98 17.16 10.17
N LEU A 154 -22.71 16.76 10.19
CA LEU A 154 -21.62 17.68 10.52
C LEU A 154 -21.80 18.97 9.69
N PRO A 155 -21.73 20.17 10.29
CA PRO A 155 -21.67 21.42 9.52
C PRO A 155 -20.52 21.42 8.49
N ALA A 156 -19.55 20.51 8.68
CA ALA A 156 -18.41 20.24 7.82
C ALA A 156 -18.70 19.30 6.63
N ALA A 157 -19.94 19.13 6.17
CA ALA A 157 -20.19 18.59 4.82
C ALA A 157 -19.40 19.36 3.72
N CYS A 158 -18.93 20.57 4.03
CA CYS A 158 -18.10 21.40 3.16
C CYS A 158 -16.60 21.05 3.14
N SER A 159 -16.08 20.22 4.06
CA SER A 159 -14.63 19.97 4.17
C SER A 159 -14.35 18.48 4.25
N LYS A 160 -13.94 17.91 3.12
CA LYS A 160 -13.49 16.52 3.01
C LYS A 160 -12.24 16.35 3.88
N LEU A 161 -12.15 15.25 4.62
CA LEU A 161 -10.98 14.86 5.39
C LEU A 161 -10.18 13.86 4.54
N ASP A 162 -8.86 13.99 4.49
CA ASP A 162 -8.06 12.99 3.79
C ASP A 162 -7.98 11.73 4.64
N TYR A 163 -7.52 11.86 5.88
CA TYR A 163 -7.35 10.73 6.81
C TYR A 163 -8.23 10.89 8.05
N VAL A 164 -8.95 9.83 8.41
CA VAL A 164 -9.56 9.65 9.72
C VAL A 164 -8.96 8.41 10.37
N THR A 165 -8.39 8.55 11.56
CA THR A 165 -7.86 7.46 12.37
C THR A 165 -8.66 7.38 13.66
N LEU A 166 -9.29 6.24 13.89
CA LEU A 166 -10.00 5.90 15.11
C LEU A 166 -9.14 4.87 15.84
N ARG A 167 -8.59 5.25 16.98
CA ARG A 167 -7.59 4.45 17.70
C ARG A 167 -8.05 4.13 19.12
N ASP A 168 -7.87 2.88 19.52
CA ASP A 168 -8.07 2.36 20.87
C ASP A 168 -9.46 2.76 21.43
N LEU A 169 -10.49 2.74 20.56
CA LEU A 169 -11.86 3.14 20.91
C LEU A 169 -12.70 1.91 21.29
N HIS A 170 -13.46 2.03 22.38
CA HIS A 170 -14.55 1.12 22.66
C HIS A 170 -15.87 1.70 22.14
N VAL A 171 -16.51 0.99 21.21
CA VAL A 171 -17.74 1.43 20.53
C VAL A 171 -18.89 0.52 20.95
N GLU A 172 -20.07 1.10 21.15
CA GLU A 172 -21.26 0.34 21.58
C GLU A 172 -21.59 -0.82 20.62
N SER A 173 -21.58 -0.55 19.32
CA SER A 173 -21.89 -1.53 18.29
C SER A 173 -21.26 -1.16 16.95
N VAL A 174 -21.11 -2.14 16.07
CA VAL A 174 -20.69 -1.91 14.68
C VAL A 174 -21.62 -0.90 13.97
N ARG A 175 -22.93 -0.97 14.27
CA ARG A 175 -23.92 -0.04 13.73
C ARG A 175 -23.62 1.41 14.12
N ALA A 176 -23.23 1.67 15.37
CA ALA A 176 -22.85 3.00 15.82
C ALA A 176 -21.63 3.54 15.04
N LEU A 177 -20.62 2.70 14.81
CA LEU A 177 -19.47 3.06 13.98
C LEU A 177 -19.87 3.35 12.53
N THR A 178 -20.74 2.51 11.96
CA THR A 178 -21.22 2.68 10.59
C THR A 178 -22.01 3.98 10.43
N ASP A 179 -22.93 4.29 11.35
CA ASP A 179 -23.68 5.54 11.33
C ASP A 179 -22.79 6.77 11.54
N CYS A 180 -21.71 6.64 12.31
CA CYS A 180 -20.67 7.66 12.43
C CYS A 180 -19.94 7.87 11.09
N VAL A 181 -19.34 6.81 10.54
CA VAL A 181 -18.55 6.85 9.31
C VAL A 181 -19.37 7.35 8.14
N LYS A 182 -20.61 6.94 8.02
CA LYS A 182 -21.58 7.37 6.98
C LYS A 182 -21.77 8.88 6.86
N ASN A 183 -21.50 9.63 7.92
CA ASN A 183 -21.59 11.09 7.90
C ASN A 183 -20.22 11.78 7.83
N LEU A 184 -19.13 11.00 7.76
CA LEU A 184 -17.77 11.47 7.54
C LEU A 184 -17.44 11.40 6.05
N ALA A 185 -17.10 12.54 5.46
CA ALA A 185 -16.48 12.60 4.14
C ALA A 185 -14.97 12.38 4.31
N ALA A 186 -14.54 11.13 4.43
CA ALA A 186 -13.14 10.75 4.59
C ALA A 186 -12.66 9.91 3.41
N ARG A 187 -11.43 10.15 2.91
CA ARG A 187 -10.82 9.33 1.86
C ARG A 187 -10.17 8.05 2.40
N TYR A 188 -9.47 8.18 3.52
CA TYR A 188 -8.80 7.08 4.22
C TYR A 188 -9.37 6.96 5.63
N LEU A 189 -9.88 5.79 5.99
CA LEU A 189 -10.32 5.46 7.34
C LEU A 189 -9.38 4.41 7.93
N ILE A 190 -8.82 4.67 9.11
CA ILE A 190 -7.95 3.75 9.84
C ILE A 190 -8.65 3.43 11.15
N LEU A 191 -8.92 2.16 11.40
CA LEU A 191 -9.45 1.61 12.64
C LEU A 191 -8.33 0.81 13.29
N ASP A 192 -7.88 1.25 14.47
CA ASP A 192 -6.69 0.69 15.10
C ASP A 192 -6.95 0.41 16.58
N GLY A 193 -7.14 -0.83 17.00
CA GLY A 193 -7.52 -1.13 18.38
C GLY A 193 -8.99 -0.81 18.70
N VAL A 194 -9.86 -0.75 17.69
CA VAL A 194 -11.29 -0.47 17.91
C VAL A 194 -11.99 -1.75 18.33
N THR A 195 -12.64 -1.71 19.49
CA THR A 195 -13.40 -2.83 20.07
C THR A 195 -14.89 -2.50 20.12
N PHE A 196 -15.73 -3.54 20.14
CA PHE A 196 -17.18 -3.39 20.14
C PHE A 196 -17.80 -4.14 21.32
N ALA A 197 -18.81 -3.57 21.97
CA ALA A 197 -19.60 -4.31 22.95
C ALA A 197 -20.58 -5.28 22.27
N ASP A 198 -21.13 -4.87 21.12
CA ASP A 198 -21.91 -5.71 20.21
C ASP A 198 -21.24 -5.79 18.83
N GLU A 199 -20.68 -6.96 18.52
CA GLU A 199 -20.04 -7.27 17.24
C GLU A 199 -21.02 -7.67 16.14
N ALA A 200 -22.33 -7.67 16.40
CA ALA A 200 -23.33 -8.05 15.41
C ALA A 200 -23.29 -7.15 14.16
N MET A 201 -22.93 -7.76 13.03
CA MET A 201 -22.95 -7.12 11.71
C MET A 201 -24.40 -7.08 11.21
N ALA A 202 -25.15 -6.04 11.58
CA ALA A 202 -26.52 -5.87 11.11
C ALA A 202 -26.56 -5.68 9.59
N ALA A 203 -27.54 -6.32 8.92
CA ALA A 203 -27.75 -6.14 7.48
C ALA A 203 -27.98 -4.66 7.15
N VAL A 204 -27.07 -4.07 6.36
CA VAL A 204 -27.23 -2.69 5.91
C VAL A 204 -28.11 -2.66 4.67
N ARG A 205 -29.20 -1.88 4.76
CA ARG A 205 -29.98 -1.53 3.58
C ARG A 205 -29.10 -0.72 2.63
N ARG A 206 -28.86 -1.26 1.43
CA ARG A 206 -28.19 -0.55 0.34
C ARG A 206 -28.86 0.81 0.13
N ARG A 207 -28.05 1.85 0.04
CA ARG A 207 -28.51 3.20 -0.31
C ARG A 207 -27.99 3.56 -1.70
N PRO A 208 -28.72 4.43 -2.43
CA PRO A 208 -28.19 5.03 -3.63
C PRO A 208 -26.84 5.68 -3.31
N ALA A 209 -25.85 5.48 -4.20
CA ALA A 209 -24.56 6.11 -4.08
C ALA A 209 -24.73 7.62 -3.88
N ARG A 210 -24.19 8.16 -2.79
CA ARG A 210 -24.11 9.61 -2.63
C ARG A 210 -23.05 10.10 -3.61
N ARG A 211 -23.27 11.24 -4.27
CA ARG A 211 -22.28 11.92 -5.15
C ARG A 211 -20.93 12.25 -4.48
N TRP A 212 -20.73 11.87 -3.21
CA TRP A 212 -19.65 12.31 -2.33
C TRP A 212 -18.92 11.13 -1.65
N ALA A 213 -19.16 9.89 -2.08
CA ALA A 213 -18.45 8.74 -1.54
C ALA A 213 -16.98 8.80 -1.99
N GLU A 214 -16.10 9.31 -1.11
CA GLU A 214 -14.66 9.39 -1.37
C GLU A 214 -13.85 8.37 -0.60
N LEU A 215 -14.51 7.55 0.24
CA LEU A 215 -13.84 6.52 1.00
C LEU A 215 -13.19 5.53 0.03
N ALA A 216 -11.88 5.62 -0.08
CA ALA A 216 -11.04 4.87 -0.99
C ALA A 216 -10.28 3.77 -0.26
N THR A 217 -10.00 3.94 1.03
CA THR A 217 -9.28 2.92 1.80
C THR A 217 -9.79 2.84 3.22
N ILE A 218 -10.02 1.62 3.69
CA ILE A 218 -10.23 1.28 5.09
C ILE A 218 -9.06 0.42 5.55
N VAL A 219 -8.40 0.82 6.61
CA VAL A 219 -7.39 0.01 7.30
C VAL A 219 -8.00 -0.45 8.62
N VAL A 220 -7.87 -1.74 8.92
CA VAL A 220 -8.29 -2.33 10.19
C VAL A 220 -7.09 -3.04 10.82
N THR A 221 -6.62 -2.56 11.97
CA THR A 221 -5.51 -3.13 12.72
C THR A 221 -5.92 -3.38 14.16
N ARG A 222 -5.50 -4.51 14.74
CA ARG A 222 -5.74 -4.82 16.17
C ARG A 222 -7.23 -4.70 16.55
N CYS A 223 -8.13 -4.97 15.60
CA CYS A 223 -9.56 -5.05 15.84
C CYS A 223 -9.92 -6.52 15.66
N PHE A 224 -10.79 -7.06 16.50
CA PHE A 224 -11.25 -8.45 16.40
C PHE A 224 -10.12 -9.49 16.54
N ASP A 225 -9.30 -9.37 17.58
CA ASP A 225 -8.10 -10.19 17.77
C ASP A 225 -8.36 -11.73 17.74
N GLU A 226 -9.60 -12.17 17.99
CA GLU A 226 -9.97 -13.60 18.03
C GLU A 226 -10.61 -14.14 16.74
N SER A 227 -11.03 -13.27 15.82
CA SER A 227 -11.99 -13.64 14.76
C SER A 227 -11.37 -13.81 13.37
N GLY A 228 -10.03 -13.78 13.28
CA GLY A 228 -9.31 -13.85 12.01
C GLY A 228 -9.67 -12.72 11.05
N VAL A 229 -9.72 -13.02 9.75
CA VAL A 229 -9.95 -12.00 8.70
C VAL A 229 -11.43 -11.75 8.38
N ALA A 230 -12.34 -12.64 8.79
CA ALA A 230 -13.76 -12.59 8.43
C ALA A 230 -14.46 -11.32 8.94
N GLN A 231 -14.27 -10.97 10.21
CA GLN A 231 -14.91 -9.80 10.82
C GLN A 231 -14.37 -8.45 10.28
N PRO A 232 -13.04 -8.22 10.19
CA PRO A 232 -12.50 -7.03 9.52
C PRO A 232 -13.03 -6.84 8.09
N TYR A 233 -13.21 -7.96 7.40
CA TYR A 233 -13.69 -8.01 6.03
C TYR A 233 -15.18 -7.62 5.93
N ALA A 234 -16.03 -8.25 6.73
CA ALA A 234 -17.45 -7.90 6.84
C ALA A 234 -17.64 -6.44 7.26
N LEU A 235 -16.88 -5.96 8.25
CA LEU A 235 -16.91 -4.57 8.69
C LEU A 235 -16.54 -3.61 7.56
N SER A 236 -15.47 -3.89 6.83
CA SER A 236 -15.02 -3.01 5.75
C SER A 236 -16.06 -2.93 4.62
N ASN A 237 -16.63 -4.05 4.20
CA ASN A 237 -17.71 -4.08 3.21
C ASN A 237 -18.95 -3.30 3.70
N LEU A 238 -19.30 -3.42 4.99
CA LEU A 238 -20.37 -2.67 5.62
C LEU A 238 -20.13 -1.15 5.57
N LEU A 239 -18.92 -0.73 5.91
CA LEU A 239 -18.53 0.68 5.94
C LEU A 239 -18.49 1.28 4.53
N PHE A 240 -17.94 0.57 3.54
CA PHE A 240 -18.02 0.99 2.13
C PHE A 240 -19.47 1.09 1.63
N ALA A 241 -20.29 0.08 1.90
CA ALA A 241 -21.71 0.12 1.53
C ALA A 241 -22.46 1.26 2.21
N SER A 242 -22.09 1.64 3.43
CA SER A 242 -22.67 2.78 4.14
C SER A 242 -22.34 4.14 3.48
N GLN A 243 -21.22 4.21 2.75
CA GLN A 243 -20.86 5.35 1.91
C GLN A 243 -21.54 5.34 0.54
N GLY A 244 -22.21 4.23 0.19
CA GLY A 244 -22.83 4.05 -1.12
C GLY A 244 -21.91 3.40 -2.16
N CYS A 245 -20.77 2.83 -1.75
CA CYS A 245 -19.98 1.94 -2.58
C CYS A 245 -20.72 0.61 -2.81
N MET A 246 -20.38 -0.12 -3.87
CA MET A 246 -21.05 -1.37 -4.22
C MET A 246 -20.76 -2.49 -3.22
N TYR A 247 -21.78 -2.97 -2.51
CA TYR A 247 -21.65 -4.11 -1.60
C TYR A 247 -21.24 -5.38 -2.36
N ALA A 248 -20.07 -5.94 -2.01
CA ALA A 248 -19.65 -7.26 -2.49
C ALA A 248 -20.57 -8.34 -1.89
N GLY A 249 -21.14 -9.20 -2.72
CA GLY A 249 -22.10 -10.23 -2.28
C GLY A 249 -21.44 -11.36 -1.49
N ASP A 250 -22.21 -12.05 -0.64
CA ASP A 250 -21.68 -12.98 0.36
C ASP A 250 -20.82 -14.11 -0.23
N GLU A 251 -21.16 -14.66 -1.41
CA GLU A 251 -20.33 -15.66 -2.12
C GLU A 251 -18.93 -15.11 -2.47
N ALA A 252 -18.87 -13.86 -2.94
CA ALA A 252 -17.61 -13.20 -3.29
C ALA A 252 -16.79 -12.88 -2.04
N LEU A 253 -17.47 -12.50 -0.95
CA LEU A 253 -16.86 -12.28 0.35
C LEU A 253 -16.24 -13.57 0.89
N GLU A 254 -17.01 -14.67 0.89
CA GLU A 254 -16.57 -15.99 1.36
C GLU A 254 -15.39 -16.53 0.53
N LEU A 255 -15.44 -16.38 -0.80
CA LEU A 255 -14.31 -16.74 -1.66
C LEU A 255 -13.07 -15.90 -1.33
N GLY A 256 -13.24 -14.60 -1.08
CA GLY A 256 -12.14 -13.73 -0.71
C GLY A 256 -11.52 -14.07 0.64
N GLU A 257 -12.37 -14.35 1.63
CA GLU A 257 -11.95 -14.82 2.95
C GLU A 257 -11.15 -16.12 2.87
N LYS A 258 -11.63 -17.11 2.10
CA LYS A 258 -10.93 -18.38 1.88
C LYS A 258 -9.56 -18.17 1.23
N CYS A 259 -9.51 -17.35 0.17
CA CYS A 259 -8.26 -17.03 -0.52
C CYS A 259 -7.26 -16.31 0.40
N LEU A 260 -7.71 -15.33 1.18
CA LEU A 260 -6.86 -14.57 2.08
C LEU A 260 -6.36 -15.42 3.26
N SER A 261 -7.24 -16.23 3.86
CA SER A 261 -6.88 -17.16 4.94
C SER A 261 -5.88 -18.20 4.46
N LEU A 262 -6.07 -18.74 3.26
CA LEU A 262 -5.13 -19.65 2.62
C LEU A 262 -3.76 -18.98 2.41
N ALA A 263 -3.76 -17.80 1.79
CA ALA A 263 -2.55 -17.01 1.57
C ALA A 263 -1.77 -16.75 2.86
N LEU A 264 -2.47 -16.35 3.92
CA LEU A 264 -1.91 -16.13 5.24
C LEU A 264 -1.31 -17.41 5.82
N SER A 265 -2.05 -18.52 5.80
CA SER A 265 -1.56 -19.82 6.30
C SER A 265 -0.32 -20.35 5.57
N CYS A 266 -0.06 -19.84 4.36
CA CYS A 266 1.09 -20.24 3.55
C CYS A 266 2.29 -19.29 3.65
N SER A 267 2.13 -18.11 4.27
CA SER A 267 3.13 -17.02 4.30
C SER A 267 3.42 -16.42 5.68
N ALA A 268 2.68 -16.84 6.71
CA ALA A 268 2.86 -16.39 8.07
C ALA A 268 3.52 -17.48 8.92
N GLY A 269 4.59 -17.11 9.64
CA GLY A 269 4.93 -17.81 10.89
C GLY A 269 3.81 -17.64 11.93
N GLU A 270 3.75 -18.52 12.93
CA GLU A 270 2.66 -18.55 13.94
C GLU A 270 2.42 -17.19 14.63
N ASP A 271 3.43 -16.31 14.66
CA ASP A 271 3.38 -15.00 15.33
C ASP A 271 3.01 -13.81 14.42
N ALA A 272 2.86 -14.01 13.10
CA ALA A 272 2.63 -12.90 12.19
C ALA A 272 1.21 -12.34 12.36
N ARG A 273 1.10 -11.10 12.86
CA ARG A 273 -0.17 -10.38 12.94
C ARG A 273 -0.47 -9.70 11.60
N PRO A 274 -1.50 -10.14 10.86
CA PRO A 274 -1.82 -9.53 9.58
C PRO A 274 -2.35 -8.11 9.78
N TRP A 275 -1.69 -7.14 9.15
CA TRP A 275 -2.30 -5.84 8.93
C TRP A 275 -3.37 -5.98 7.84
N PHE A 276 -4.63 -5.64 8.14
CA PHE A 276 -5.71 -5.68 7.15
C PHE A 276 -5.97 -4.29 6.56
N SER A 277 -5.90 -4.19 5.24
CA SER A 277 -6.30 -2.97 4.51
C SER A 277 -7.18 -3.36 3.35
N VAL A 278 -8.31 -2.67 3.21
CA VAL A 278 -9.25 -2.78 2.09
C VAL A 278 -9.21 -1.48 1.31
N ASN A 279 -8.73 -1.57 0.08
CA ASN A 279 -8.76 -0.45 -0.86
C ASN A 279 -9.98 -0.64 -1.76
N TYR A 280 -10.78 0.40 -1.89
CA TYR A 280 -11.82 0.52 -2.90
C TYR A 280 -11.28 1.46 -3.99
N ASP A 281 -10.99 0.88 -5.15
CA ASP A 281 -10.64 1.64 -6.34
C ASP A 281 -11.78 1.61 -7.35
N PHE A 282 -12.06 2.78 -7.92
CA PHE A 282 -12.96 2.94 -9.05
C PHE A 282 -12.09 3.14 -10.29
N GLY A 283 -11.71 2.03 -10.90
CA GLY A 283 -10.87 2.04 -12.09
C GLY A 283 -11.70 1.86 -13.36
N GLU A 284 -11.38 2.64 -14.39
CA GLU A 284 -11.67 2.24 -15.77
C GLU A 284 -10.68 1.14 -16.15
N TYR A 285 -11.12 -0.12 -16.11
CA TYR A 285 -10.36 -1.16 -16.79
C TYR A 285 -10.42 -0.92 -18.30
N ARG A 286 -9.35 -1.30 -19.02
CA ARG A 286 -9.15 -1.02 -20.46
C ARG A 286 -10.26 -1.51 -21.40
N ASP A 287 -11.23 -2.26 -20.88
CA ASP A 287 -12.29 -2.94 -21.64
C ASP A 287 -13.70 -2.34 -21.40
N ALA A 288 -13.79 -1.05 -21.04
CA ALA A 288 -15.02 -0.22 -21.00
C ALA A 288 -16.07 -0.56 -19.92
N GLU A 289 -15.81 -1.52 -19.04
CA GLU A 289 -16.69 -1.85 -17.92
C GLU A 289 -16.12 -1.38 -16.58
N LEU A 290 -17.01 -0.81 -15.76
CA LEU A 290 -16.69 -0.31 -14.44
C LEU A 290 -16.69 -1.46 -13.44
N TYR A 291 -15.57 -1.62 -12.75
CA TYR A 291 -15.41 -2.59 -11.66
C TYR A 291 -15.14 -1.84 -10.36
N HIS A 292 -15.72 -2.35 -9.29
CA HIS A 292 -15.37 -1.99 -7.93
C HIS A 292 -14.32 -2.98 -7.44
N THR A 293 -13.10 -2.50 -7.24
CA THR A 293 -12.01 -3.38 -6.81
C THR A 293 -11.79 -3.22 -5.32
N TYR A 294 -11.96 -4.30 -4.57
CA TYR A 294 -11.64 -4.42 -3.16
C TYR A 294 -10.26 -5.06 -3.01
N GLY A 295 -9.23 -4.27 -2.80
CA GLY A 295 -7.87 -4.73 -2.56
C GLY A 295 -7.62 -4.96 -1.07
N PHE A 296 -7.66 -6.22 -0.66
CA PHE A 296 -7.27 -6.73 0.64
C PHE A 296 -5.76 -6.94 0.69
N ARG A 297 -5.09 -6.39 1.70
CA ARG A 297 -3.67 -6.64 1.93
C ARG A 297 -3.52 -7.28 3.29
N ALA A 298 -2.65 -8.27 3.36
CA ALA A 298 -2.11 -8.79 4.59
C ALA A 298 -0.59 -8.87 4.48
N HIS A 299 0.09 -8.26 5.43
CA HIS A 299 1.53 -8.09 5.41
C HIS A 299 2.19 -8.91 6.52
N CYS A 300 3.09 -9.82 6.16
CA CYS A 300 3.95 -10.55 7.10
C CYS A 300 5.30 -9.82 7.22
N VAL A 301 5.51 -9.09 8.32
CA VAL A 301 6.68 -8.20 8.47
C VAL A 301 7.99 -8.97 8.56
N GLU A 302 7.99 -10.11 9.25
CA GLU A 302 9.22 -10.88 9.52
C GLU A 302 9.78 -11.55 8.27
N GLU A 303 8.89 -12.01 7.38
CA GLU A 303 9.29 -12.65 6.13
C GLU A 303 9.34 -11.68 4.95
N GLY A 304 8.77 -10.47 5.10
CA GLY A 304 8.63 -9.44 4.05
C GLY A 304 7.90 -9.89 2.79
N THR A 305 7.11 -10.96 2.92
CA THR A 305 6.11 -11.34 1.93
C THR A 305 4.84 -10.55 2.22
N GLU A 306 4.35 -9.80 1.23
CA GLU A 306 3.05 -9.14 1.28
C GLU A 306 2.10 -9.94 0.40
N VAL A 307 1.06 -10.51 1.00
CA VAL A 307 0.00 -11.14 0.23
C VAL A 307 -1.15 -10.16 0.08
N ARG A 308 -1.51 -9.88 -1.17
CA ARG A 308 -2.60 -8.98 -1.54
C ARG A 308 -3.67 -9.76 -2.28
N MET A 309 -4.90 -9.74 -1.82
CA MET A 309 -6.02 -10.32 -2.53
C MET A 309 -6.89 -9.18 -3.07
N GLU A 310 -7.21 -9.17 -4.35
CA GLU A 310 -8.11 -8.20 -4.96
C GLU A 310 -9.42 -8.91 -5.35
N LEU A 311 -10.54 -8.47 -4.81
CA LEU A 311 -11.86 -8.87 -5.27
C LEU A 311 -12.41 -7.80 -6.21
N SER A 312 -12.66 -8.15 -7.46
CA SER A 312 -13.27 -7.27 -8.45
C SER A 312 -14.76 -7.59 -8.57
N VAL A 313 -15.61 -6.62 -8.25
CA VAL A 313 -17.06 -6.73 -8.36
C VAL A 313 -17.54 -5.86 -9.53
N PRO A 314 -18.10 -6.44 -10.60
CA PRO A 314 -18.59 -5.67 -11.73
C PRO A 314 -19.78 -4.81 -11.31
N GLU A 315 -19.86 -3.57 -11.83
CA GLU A 315 -21.01 -2.70 -11.56
C GLU A 315 -22.31 -3.28 -12.15
N LYS A 316 -22.20 -3.91 -13.32
CA LYS A 316 -23.31 -4.57 -13.99
C LYS A 316 -23.43 -6.02 -13.50
N VAL A 317 -24.61 -6.36 -12.98
CA VAL A 317 -24.96 -7.69 -12.44
C VAL A 317 -24.77 -8.84 -13.45
N LEU A 318 -24.66 -8.53 -14.74
CA LEU A 318 -24.54 -9.53 -15.80
C LEU A 318 -23.20 -10.28 -15.80
N LEU A 319 -22.17 -9.74 -15.14
CA LEU A 319 -20.88 -10.42 -15.03
C LEU A 319 -20.70 -11.01 -13.64
N PRO A 320 -20.11 -12.21 -13.53
CA PRO A 320 -19.77 -12.75 -12.25
C PRO A 320 -18.64 -11.92 -11.61
N PRO A 321 -18.65 -11.74 -10.27
CA PRO A 321 -17.47 -11.23 -9.57
C PRO A 321 -16.29 -12.15 -9.85
N TYR A 322 -15.08 -11.59 -9.91
CA TYR A 322 -13.87 -12.39 -10.00
C TYR A 322 -12.88 -11.99 -8.90
N VAL A 323 -12.17 -12.99 -8.40
CA VAL A 323 -11.14 -12.87 -7.39
C VAL A 323 -9.78 -12.97 -8.06
N THR A 324 -8.94 -12.03 -7.71
CA THR A 324 -7.54 -12.03 -8.10
C THR A 324 -6.69 -12.16 -6.85
N VAL A 325 -5.84 -13.18 -6.78
CA VAL A 325 -4.90 -13.35 -5.68
C VAL A 325 -3.53 -12.86 -6.14
N HIS A 326 -2.96 -11.87 -5.47
CA HIS A 326 -1.66 -11.28 -5.73
C HIS A 326 -0.69 -11.69 -4.62
N ILE A 327 0.44 -12.28 -4.97
CA ILE A 327 1.53 -12.48 -4.02
C ILE A 327 2.66 -11.54 -4.40
N GLU A 328 3.00 -10.62 -3.50
CA GLU A 328 4.05 -9.64 -3.70
C GLU A 328 5.25 -9.97 -2.82
N PHE A 329 6.39 -10.17 -3.49
CA PHE A 329 7.67 -10.38 -2.83
C PHE A 329 8.42 -9.05 -2.80
N GLN A 330 8.67 -8.49 -1.60
CA GLN A 330 9.31 -7.19 -1.47
C GLN A 330 10.82 -7.21 -1.81
N ARG A 331 11.42 -6.02 -1.96
CA ARG A 331 12.76 -5.83 -2.56
C ARG A 331 13.94 -6.48 -1.84
N LYS A 332 13.81 -6.87 -0.56
CA LYS A 332 14.95 -7.29 0.28
C LYS A 332 15.16 -8.80 0.36
N HIS A 333 14.43 -9.61 -0.41
CA HIS A 333 14.38 -11.04 -0.16
C HIS A 333 15.41 -11.85 -0.93
N SER A 334 15.99 -12.82 -0.22
CA SER A 334 16.82 -13.88 -0.78
C SER A 334 15.93 -15.03 -1.27
N ALA A 335 16.51 -15.97 -2.02
CA ALA A 335 15.81 -17.18 -2.47
C ALA A 335 15.13 -17.97 -1.33
N ALA A 336 15.63 -17.84 -0.10
CA ALA A 336 15.09 -18.52 1.07
C ALA A 336 13.64 -18.11 1.38
N THR A 337 13.27 -16.83 1.22
CA THR A 337 11.91 -16.36 1.49
C THR A 337 10.89 -16.94 0.51
N ILE A 338 11.23 -17.03 -0.78
CA ILE A 338 10.34 -17.61 -1.78
C ILE A 338 10.13 -19.11 -1.49
N SER A 339 11.16 -19.80 -1.00
CA SER A 339 11.07 -21.21 -0.61
C SER A 339 10.32 -21.46 0.70
N ALA A 340 10.15 -20.45 1.57
CA ALA A 340 9.40 -20.57 2.82
C ALA A 340 7.89 -20.74 2.57
N VAL A 341 7.38 -20.18 1.47
CA VAL A 341 5.97 -20.29 1.11
C VAL A 341 5.61 -21.75 0.79
N ARG A 342 4.53 -22.24 1.41
CA ARG A 342 4.03 -23.61 1.21
C ARG A 342 3.27 -23.77 -0.11
N TRP A 343 3.97 -23.59 -1.24
CA TRP A 343 3.40 -23.54 -2.58
C TRP A 343 2.51 -24.72 -2.94
N ASP A 344 2.91 -25.95 -2.60
CA ASP A 344 2.12 -27.15 -2.90
C ASP A 344 0.76 -27.16 -2.19
N HIS A 345 0.73 -26.67 -0.94
CA HIS A 345 -0.51 -26.53 -0.19
C HIS A 345 -1.38 -25.43 -0.78
N MET A 346 -0.80 -24.27 -1.05
CA MET A 346 -1.49 -23.13 -1.64
C MET A 346 -2.09 -23.48 -3.01
N GLU A 347 -1.31 -24.07 -3.92
CA GLU A 347 -1.79 -24.49 -5.24
C GLU A 347 -2.94 -25.49 -5.11
N ARG A 348 -2.80 -26.51 -4.26
CA ARG A 348 -3.86 -27.50 -4.03
C ARG A 348 -5.17 -26.90 -3.54
N GLU A 349 -5.11 -25.98 -2.58
CA GLU A 349 -6.32 -25.34 -2.04
C GLU A 349 -6.89 -24.33 -3.04
N LEU A 350 -6.07 -23.57 -3.77
CA LEU A 350 -6.53 -22.72 -4.85
C LEU A 350 -7.25 -23.54 -5.94
N LEU A 351 -6.73 -24.72 -6.30
CA LEU A 351 -7.37 -25.61 -7.27
C LEU A 351 -8.78 -26.04 -6.87
N LYS A 352 -9.08 -26.16 -5.57
CA LYS A 352 -10.45 -26.42 -5.08
C LYS A 352 -11.38 -25.22 -5.29
N LEU A 353 -10.82 -24.01 -5.36
CA LEU A 353 -11.55 -22.76 -5.60
C LEU A 353 -11.66 -22.43 -7.11
N VAL A 354 -10.80 -23.03 -7.93
CA VAL A 354 -10.68 -22.82 -9.39
C VAL A 354 -11.86 -23.34 -10.20
N GLU A 355 -12.73 -24.19 -9.66
CA GLU A 355 -13.97 -24.61 -10.34
C GLU A 355 -14.79 -23.41 -10.83
N THR A 356 -14.55 -22.24 -10.25
CA THR A 356 -15.02 -20.97 -10.77
C THR A 356 -14.04 -20.41 -11.83
N ASP A 357 -14.52 -20.05 -13.03
CA ASP A 357 -13.78 -19.21 -14.01
C ASP A 357 -13.43 -17.79 -13.50
N LYS A 358 -13.56 -17.59 -12.19
CA LYS A 358 -13.50 -16.34 -11.46
C LYS A 358 -12.15 -16.13 -10.76
N LEU A 359 -11.19 -17.07 -10.81
CA LEU A 359 -9.94 -16.97 -10.05
C LEU A 359 -8.71 -16.72 -10.95
N TRP A 360 -8.01 -15.61 -10.74
CA TRP A 360 -6.70 -15.32 -11.35
C TRP A 360 -5.60 -15.23 -10.29
N PHE A 361 -4.40 -15.68 -10.63
CA PHE A 361 -3.26 -15.66 -9.73
C PHE A 361 -2.14 -14.78 -10.28
N TYR A 362 -1.73 -13.77 -9.52
CA TYR A 362 -0.69 -12.82 -9.89
C TYR A 362 0.50 -12.96 -8.95
N VAL A 363 1.69 -13.06 -9.52
CA VAL A 363 2.94 -12.99 -8.77
C VAL A 363 3.63 -11.66 -9.10
N HIS A 364 3.72 -10.78 -8.10
CA HIS A 364 4.38 -9.48 -8.20
C HIS A 364 5.80 -9.60 -7.66
N CYS A 365 6.76 -9.41 -8.56
CA CYS A 365 8.17 -9.43 -8.23
C CYS A 365 8.67 -8.00 -8.20
N ALA A 366 9.00 -7.50 -7.01
CA ALA A 366 9.44 -6.12 -6.82
C ALA A 366 10.77 -5.80 -7.54
N THR A 367 11.58 -6.84 -7.81
CA THR A 367 12.84 -6.72 -8.54
C THR A 367 12.99 -7.81 -9.59
N PRO A 368 13.87 -7.61 -10.60
CA PRO A 368 14.21 -8.65 -11.57
C PRO A 368 14.81 -9.92 -10.94
N ASP A 369 15.57 -9.80 -9.85
CA ASP A 369 16.22 -10.97 -9.21
C ASP A 369 15.20 -11.88 -8.53
N VAL A 370 14.23 -11.30 -7.82
CA VAL A 370 13.09 -12.03 -7.27
C VAL A 370 12.33 -12.73 -8.39
N ALA A 371 12.10 -12.05 -9.52
CA ALA A 371 11.46 -12.66 -10.68
C ALA A 371 12.26 -13.83 -11.26
N ARG A 372 13.60 -13.73 -11.30
CA ARG A 372 14.45 -14.82 -11.79
C ARG A 372 14.27 -16.08 -10.96
N ILE A 373 14.34 -15.96 -9.63
CA ILE A 373 14.19 -17.09 -8.71
C ILE A 373 12.80 -17.73 -8.85
N THR A 374 11.75 -16.90 -8.84
CA THR A 374 10.37 -17.40 -8.97
C THR A 374 10.13 -18.09 -10.32
N LEU A 375 10.65 -17.53 -11.42
CA LEU A 375 10.51 -18.12 -12.75
C LEU A 375 11.28 -19.44 -12.89
N ASP A 376 12.46 -19.54 -12.27
CA ASP A 376 13.24 -20.78 -12.22
C ASP A 376 12.41 -21.90 -11.57
N LEU A 377 11.84 -21.65 -10.39
CA LEU A 377 10.97 -22.59 -9.69
C LEU A 377 9.72 -22.98 -10.49
N ILE A 378 9.08 -22.02 -11.18
CA ILE A 378 7.92 -22.30 -12.04
C ILE A 378 8.30 -23.17 -13.24
N LEU A 379 9.41 -22.84 -13.92
CA LEU A 379 9.85 -23.58 -15.11
C LEU A 379 10.32 -25.00 -14.77
N GLU A 380 10.88 -25.19 -13.57
CA GLU A 380 11.19 -26.52 -13.02
C GLU A 380 9.95 -27.28 -12.55
N GLY A 381 8.78 -26.62 -12.48
CA GLY A 381 7.53 -27.22 -12.01
C GLY A 381 7.51 -27.46 -10.50
N LYS A 382 8.34 -26.75 -9.72
CA LYS A 382 8.39 -26.84 -8.27
C LYS A 382 7.30 -26.03 -7.58
N ILE A 383 6.77 -25.00 -8.27
CA ILE A 383 5.68 -24.15 -7.76
C ILE A 383 4.69 -23.87 -8.89
N LEU A 384 3.40 -23.79 -8.55
CA LEU A 384 2.32 -23.35 -9.46
C LEU A 384 2.24 -24.16 -10.77
N ALA A 385 2.61 -25.43 -10.73
CA ALA A 385 2.80 -26.24 -11.93
C ALA A 385 1.46 -26.48 -12.66
N THR A 386 0.42 -26.85 -11.92
CA THR A 386 -0.93 -27.13 -12.43
C THR A 386 -1.62 -25.83 -12.86
N LEU A 387 -1.53 -24.78 -12.04
CA LEU A 387 -2.09 -23.46 -12.34
C LEU A 387 -1.47 -22.85 -13.61
N CYS A 388 -0.17 -23.07 -13.85
CA CYS A 388 0.48 -22.62 -15.07
C CYS A 388 0.14 -23.48 -16.29
N ARG A 389 0.30 -24.81 -16.20
CA ARG A 389 0.22 -25.70 -17.37
C ARG A 389 -1.22 -25.95 -17.79
N ASP A 390 -2.07 -26.33 -16.83
CA ASP A 390 -3.38 -26.89 -17.13
C ASP A 390 -4.43 -25.79 -17.25
N LEU A 391 -4.33 -24.77 -16.40
CA LEU A 391 -5.34 -23.72 -16.27
C LEU A 391 -4.95 -22.40 -16.91
N LYS A 392 -3.66 -22.15 -17.12
CA LYS A 392 -3.12 -20.90 -17.69
C LYS A 392 -3.56 -19.63 -16.92
N ARG A 393 -3.73 -19.75 -15.60
CA ARG A 393 -4.29 -18.69 -14.72
C ARG A 393 -3.24 -17.88 -13.97
N VAL A 394 -1.96 -18.17 -14.18
CA VAL A 394 -0.85 -17.43 -13.55
C VAL A 394 -0.42 -16.27 -14.43
N ARG A 395 -0.33 -15.09 -13.82
CA ARG A 395 0.29 -13.89 -14.39
C ARG A 395 1.44 -13.49 -13.47
N MET A 396 2.52 -13.01 -14.05
CA MET A 396 3.63 -12.46 -13.29
C MET A 396 3.91 -11.04 -13.77
N VAL A 397 4.12 -10.16 -12.79
CA VAL A 397 4.45 -8.75 -12.99
C VAL A 397 5.84 -8.53 -12.43
N VAL A 398 6.77 -8.10 -13.27
CA VAL A 398 8.15 -7.80 -12.86
C VAL A 398 8.38 -6.31 -13.00
N ASN A 399 8.73 -5.67 -11.89
CA ASN A 399 9.09 -4.26 -11.85
C ASN A 399 10.59 -4.11 -12.12
N ASP A 400 10.96 -3.14 -12.96
CA ASP A 400 12.35 -2.76 -13.21
C ASP A 400 12.75 -1.63 -12.25
N ASP A 401 13.73 -1.89 -11.39
CA ASP A 401 14.22 -0.90 -10.43
C ASP A 401 14.83 0.34 -11.09
N SER A 402 15.31 0.21 -12.33
CA SER A 402 15.92 1.31 -13.09
C SER A 402 14.91 2.17 -13.83
N ASN A 403 13.70 1.65 -14.07
CA ASN A 403 12.69 2.32 -14.86
C ASN A 403 11.28 1.95 -14.37
N LEU A 404 10.70 2.85 -13.57
CA LEU A 404 9.35 2.68 -13.01
C LEU A 404 8.27 2.45 -14.08
N ASP A 405 8.51 2.83 -15.34
CA ASP A 405 7.56 2.64 -16.44
C ASP A 405 7.68 1.27 -17.13
N VAL A 406 8.77 0.52 -16.89
CA VAL A 406 8.99 -0.79 -17.52
C VAL A 406 8.48 -1.90 -16.61
N VAL A 407 7.24 -2.31 -16.89
CA VAL A 407 6.60 -3.45 -16.23
C VAL A 407 6.54 -4.63 -17.20
N VAL A 408 7.29 -5.69 -16.92
CA VAL A 408 7.21 -6.93 -17.72
C VAL A 408 6.04 -7.76 -17.23
N ARG A 409 5.05 -7.98 -18.11
CA ARG A 409 3.88 -8.82 -17.83
C ARG A 409 3.99 -10.16 -18.54
N LEU A 410 4.09 -11.22 -17.75
CA LEU A 410 4.17 -12.61 -18.20
C LEU A 410 2.85 -13.31 -17.91
N THR A 411 2.35 -14.09 -18.87
CA THR A 411 1.24 -15.03 -18.67
C THR A 411 1.80 -16.44 -18.58
N SER A 412 1.06 -17.41 -18.02
CA SER A 412 1.48 -18.82 -18.01
C SER A 412 1.89 -19.30 -19.41
N ALA A 413 1.12 -18.93 -20.44
CA ALA A 413 1.45 -19.26 -21.82
C ALA A 413 2.82 -18.71 -22.25
N LYS A 414 3.14 -17.46 -21.91
CA LYS A 414 4.45 -16.85 -22.22
C LYS A 414 5.59 -17.48 -21.42
N ILE A 415 5.35 -17.85 -20.16
CA ILE A 415 6.35 -18.50 -19.30
C ILE A 415 6.68 -19.87 -19.88
N LEU A 416 5.66 -20.68 -20.15
CA LEU A 416 5.82 -22.03 -20.67
C LEU A 416 6.33 -22.07 -22.11
N SER A 417 6.02 -21.05 -22.93
CA SER A 417 6.54 -20.91 -24.29
C SER A 417 7.99 -20.41 -24.35
N ALA A 418 8.67 -20.24 -23.22
CA ALA A 418 10.08 -19.86 -23.22
C ALA A 418 10.88 -20.93 -24.00
N PRO A 419 11.62 -20.54 -25.06
CA PRO A 419 12.24 -21.48 -25.98
C PRO A 419 13.21 -22.41 -25.25
N VAL A 420 13.13 -23.71 -25.52
CA VAL A 420 14.09 -24.70 -24.98
C VAL A 420 15.33 -24.78 -25.85
N SER A 421 15.18 -24.49 -27.14
CA SER A 421 16.29 -24.41 -28.10
C SER A 421 16.05 -23.29 -29.10
N LEU A 422 17.13 -22.71 -29.60
CA LEU A 422 17.14 -21.71 -30.66
C LEU A 422 17.98 -22.24 -31.83
N ALA A 423 17.39 -22.32 -33.01
CA ALA A 423 18.12 -22.58 -34.24
C ALA A 423 18.62 -21.25 -34.82
N ALA A 424 19.94 -21.13 -35.00
CA ALA A 424 20.60 -19.98 -35.64
C ALA A 424 21.54 -20.49 -36.74
N GLY A 425 21.03 -20.56 -37.97
CA GLY A 425 21.74 -21.19 -39.09
C GLY A 425 21.87 -22.69 -38.86
N SER A 426 23.10 -23.22 -38.88
CA SER A 426 23.41 -24.63 -38.62
C SER A 426 23.60 -24.96 -37.14
N ILE A 427 23.59 -23.97 -36.25
CA ILE A 427 23.85 -24.16 -34.82
C ILE A 427 22.52 -24.16 -34.07
N THR A 428 22.30 -25.19 -33.26
CA THR A 428 21.19 -25.25 -32.31
C THR A 428 21.71 -24.95 -30.91
N VAL A 429 21.30 -23.82 -30.34
CA VAL A 429 21.63 -23.44 -28.97
C VAL A 429 20.55 -23.95 -28.04
N THR A 430 20.89 -24.89 -27.15
CA THR A 430 19.99 -25.33 -26.08
C THR A 430 20.02 -24.31 -24.94
N LEU A 431 18.84 -23.90 -24.49
CA LEU A 431 18.64 -22.94 -23.41
C LEU A 431 18.30 -23.71 -22.14
N ASP A 432 19.24 -23.74 -21.20
CA ASP A 432 18.96 -24.20 -19.84
C ASP A 432 17.93 -23.29 -19.14
N THR A 433 17.44 -23.72 -17.97
CA THR A 433 16.42 -22.98 -17.22
C THR A 433 16.85 -21.53 -16.93
N LYS A 434 18.12 -21.32 -16.55
CA LYS A 434 18.65 -19.98 -16.26
C LYS A 434 18.60 -19.06 -17.48
N LYS A 435 18.97 -19.56 -18.66
CA LYS A 435 18.89 -18.80 -19.92
C LYS A 435 17.44 -18.52 -20.31
N ARG A 436 16.51 -19.46 -20.08
CA ARG A 436 15.06 -19.27 -20.32
C ARG A 436 14.47 -18.21 -19.40
N VAL A 437 14.85 -18.23 -18.13
CA VAL A 437 14.48 -17.20 -17.13
C VAL A 437 14.98 -15.83 -17.56
N GLU A 438 16.26 -15.70 -17.93
CA GLU A 438 16.84 -14.42 -18.35
C GLU A 438 16.16 -13.89 -19.62
N TRP A 439 15.79 -14.77 -20.55
CA TRP A 439 14.97 -14.40 -21.70
C TRP A 439 13.61 -13.82 -21.27
N LEU A 440 12.91 -14.46 -20.32
CA LEU A 440 11.60 -13.98 -19.85
C LEU A 440 11.69 -12.59 -19.24
N VAL A 441 12.67 -12.34 -18.37
CA VAL A 441 12.84 -11.07 -17.63
C VAL A 441 13.22 -9.91 -18.55
N ARG A 442 13.88 -10.15 -19.69
CA ARG A 442 14.33 -9.09 -20.62
C ARG A 442 13.22 -8.38 -21.41
N GLY A 443 11.96 -8.82 -21.31
CA GLY A 443 10.81 -8.14 -21.93
C GLY A 443 11.02 -7.85 -23.43
N ALA A 444 11.05 -6.57 -23.82
CA ALA A 444 11.25 -6.14 -25.22
C ALA A 444 12.63 -6.53 -25.80
N LYS A 445 13.64 -6.77 -24.96
CA LYS A 445 15.02 -7.10 -25.37
C LYS A 445 15.25 -8.60 -25.58
N ARG A 446 14.19 -9.42 -25.55
CA ARG A 446 14.23 -10.88 -25.76
C ARG A 446 14.94 -11.31 -27.04
N LYS A 447 14.62 -10.65 -28.15
CA LYS A 447 15.19 -10.99 -29.46
C LYS A 447 16.70 -10.70 -29.51
N ALA A 448 17.13 -9.56 -28.96
CA ALA A 448 18.54 -9.20 -28.88
C ALA A 448 19.33 -10.24 -28.05
N TYR A 449 18.78 -10.64 -26.90
CA TYR A 449 19.41 -11.67 -26.06
C TYR A 449 19.59 -13.03 -26.78
N LEU A 450 18.59 -13.46 -27.55
CA LEU A 450 18.71 -14.69 -28.34
C LEU A 450 19.79 -14.58 -29.44
N LEU A 451 19.93 -13.42 -30.07
CA LEU A 451 20.96 -13.17 -31.06
C LEU A 451 22.37 -13.15 -30.43
N ASP A 452 22.50 -12.57 -29.25
CA ASP A 452 23.76 -12.56 -28.51
C ASP A 452 24.19 -13.99 -28.15
N LEU A 453 23.28 -14.82 -27.62
CA LEU A 453 23.56 -16.23 -27.33
C LEU A 453 23.92 -17.04 -28.58
N ALA A 454 23.26 -16.76 -29.71
CA ALA A 454 23.58 -17.41 -30.98
C ALA A 454 24.97 -17.03 -31.48
N ARG A 455 25.35 -15.74 -31.36
CA ARG A 455 26.68 -15.26 -31.71
C ARG A 455 27.76 -15.91 -30.82
N GLU A 456 27.55 -15.93 -29.51
CA GLU A 456 28.47 -16.57 -28.55
C GLU A 456 28.67 -18.07 -28.86
N ALA A 457 27.60 -18.79 -29.20
CA ALA A 457 27.68 -20.19 -29.58
C ALA A 457 28.43 -20.40 -30.91
N HIS A 458 28.24 -19.51 -31.88
CA HIS A 458 28.97 -19.55 -33.14
C HIS A 458 30.46 -19.30 -32.94
N GLU A 459 30.82 -18.28 -32.16
CA GLU A 459 32.20 -17.98 -31.82
C GLU A 459 32.87 -19.17 -31.10
N ALA A 460 32.18 -19.78 -30.13
CA ALA A 460 32.67 -20.97 -29.44
C ALA A 460 32.89 -22.16 -30.40
N ALA A 461 31.96 -22.42 -31.32
CA ALA A 461 32.09 -23.50 -32.31
C ALA A 461 33.28 -23.28 -33.25
N THR A 462 33.52 -22.04 -33.69
CA THR A 462 34.68 -21.72 -34.56
C THR A 462 36.02 -21.88 -33.85
N LEU A 463 36.08 -21.70 -32.53
CA LEU A 463 37.29 -21.91 -31.73
C LEU A 463 37.63 -23.40 -31.60
N VAL A 464 36.62 -24.25 -31.44
CA VAL A 464 36.81 -25.71 -31.37
C VAL A 464 37.35 -26.26 -32.70
N ASP A 465 36.76 -25.88 -33.84
CA ASP A 465 37.24 -26.31 -35.17
C ASP A 465 38.69 -25.85 -35.46
N ARG A 466 39.10 -24.70 -34.90
CA ARG A 466 40.49 -24.22 -35.01
C ARG A 466 41.46 -24.93 -34.07
N GLY A 467 40.99 -25.37 -32.89
CA GLY A 467 41.78 -26.09 -31.90
C GLY A 467 42.20 -27.48 -32.39
N ASP A 468 41.25 -28.22 -32.96
CA ASP A 468 41.50 -29.58 -33.48
C ASP A 468 42.49 -29.58 -34.66
N ARG A 469 42.49 -28.52 -35.47
CA ARG A 469 43.47 -28.38 -36.57
C ARG A 469 44.90 -28.09 -36.10
N ARG A 470 45.10 -27.63 -34.87
CA ARG A 470 46.46 -27.35 -34.34
C ARG A 470 47.13 -28.56 -33.67
N VAL A 471 46.39 -29.59 -33.29
CA VAL A 471 46.96 -30.80 -32.67
C VAL A 471 47.39 -31.85 -33.71
N ALA A 472 46.88 -31.77 -34.95
CA ALA A 472 47.35 -32.57 -36.08
C ALA A 472 48.63 -32.01 -36.74
N GLY A 473 49.55 -31.47 -35.94
CA GLY A 473 50.91 -31.20 -36.40
C GLY A 473 51.66 -32.53 -36.55
N PRO A 474 52.42 -32.75 -37.64
CA PRO A 474 53.04 -34.04 -37.92
C PRO A 474 54.00 -34.41 -36.78
N SER A 475 53.67 -35.48 -36.07
CA SER A 475 54.59 -36.18 -35.18
C SER A 475 55.81 -36.57 -35.99
N SER A 476 56.86 -35.75 -35.93
CA SER A 476 58.16 -36.05 -36.50
C SER A 476 58.65 -37.36 -35.87
N ALA A 477 58.57 -38.44 -36.62
CA ALA A 477 59.30 -39.67 -36.33
C ALA A 477 60.78 -39.31 -36.33
N ILE A 478 61.35 -39.21 -35.13
CA ILE A 478 62.79 -39.30 -34.92
C ILE A 478 63.09 -40.79 -34.87
N GLU A 479 63.49 -41.36 -36.01
CA GLU A 479 64.16 -42.65 -36.06
C GLU A 479 65.59 -42.48 -36.57
N LYS A 480 66.45 -43.27 -35.92
CA LYS A 480 67.92 -43.26 -35.91
C LYS A 480 68.56 -43.81 -37.18
#